data_AF-A0A2J6PL53-F1
#
_entry.id   AF-A0A2J6PL53-F1
#
_cell.length_a   1.000
_cell.length_b   1.000
_cell.length_c   1.000
_cell.angle_alpha   90.00
_cell.angle_beta   90.00
_cell.angle_gamma   90.00
#
_symmetry.space_group_name_H-M   'P 1'
#
loop_
_entity.id
_entity.type
_entity.pdbx_description
1 polymer ?
#
loop_
_entity_poly.entity_id
_entity_poly.type
_entity_poly.pdbx_seq_one_letter_code
_entity_poly.pdbx_strand_id
1 'polypeptide(L)'
;GVNILATCKQFLNEAPILCGENQFAIDTRGQHPFTHHRGIHEHDSLDSHGYLVPGLQNNDGTETSYRQTSNAVAKMFRYKSMPQPFMRRDPLATFLRKIGPKNASFITNLIIQGFFKTAENNSRYRSNRPITFAKIPPIHATILKHACPNRKKLAIYQGYNNSLWEDDLENQLGLTDEDRYDEVVNQVVHTLPGLQVLELANYDFTAQKNNPEEEDLSLPWGDALRWESVIENRYRQR
;
A
#
# COMPACT_ATOMS: atom_id res chain seq x y z
N GLY A 1 18.81 -4.56 -34.07
CA GLY A 1 18.47 -3.32 -33.35
C GLY A 1 17.02 -2.85 -33.51
N VAL A 2 16.31 -3.20 -34.60
CA VAL A 2 15.00 -2.59 -34.94
C VAL A 2 13.79 -3.27 -34.27
N ASN A 3 13.85 -4.59 -33.98
CA ASN A 3 12.71 -5.32 -33.39
C ASN A 3 12.39 -4.92 -31.94
N ILE A 4 13.37 -4.55 -31.12
CA ILE A 4 13.13 -4.13 -29.72
C ILE A 4 12.37 -2.79 -29.66
N LEU A 5 12.66 -1.88 -30.60
CA LEU A 5 11.97 -0.58 -30.70
C LEU A 5 10.51 -0.73 -31.15
N ALA A 6 10.21 -1.73 -32.00
CA ALA A 6 8.84 -2.03 -32.42
C ALA A 6 7.99 -2.57 -31.27
N THR A 7 8.53 -3.51 -30.47
CA THR A 7 7.82 -4.07 -29.30
C THR A 7 7.56 -3.00 -28.22
N CYS A 8 8.51 -2.08 -27.99
CA CYS A 8 8.29 -0.98 -27.06
C CYS A 8 7.20 0.00 -27.53
N LYS A 9 7.09 0.27 -28.84
CA LYS A 9 6.02 1.11 -29.39
C LYS A 9 4.65 0.44 -29.28
N GLN A 10 4.58 -0.85 -29.56
CA GLN A 10 3.34 -1.62 -29.43
C GLN A 10 2.86 -1.65 -27.98
N PHE A 11 3.75 -1.94 -27.02
CA PHE A 11 3.43 -1.88 -25.60
C PHE A 11 2.98 -0.48 -25.16
N LEU A 12 3.62 0.59 -25.65
CA LEU A 12 3.22 1.97 -25.33
C LEU A 12 1.84 2.35 -25.90
N ASN A 13 1.44 1.75 -27.02
CA ASN A 13 0.15 1.99 -27.66
C ASN A 13 -0.96 1.12 -27.04
N GLU A 14 -0.62 -0.07 -26.56
CA GLU A 14 -1.54 -1.00 -25.89
C GLU A 14 -1.63 -0.75 -24.39
N ALA A 15 -0.67 -0.05 -23.77
CA ALA A 15 -0.65 0.25 -22.34
C ALA A 15 -1.92 0.94 -21.81
N PRO A 16 -2.58 1.89 -22.52
CA PRO A 16 -3.86 2.42 -22.07
C PRO A 16 -4.94 1.33 -21.95
N ILE A 17 -4.93 0.33 -22.84
CA ILE A 17 -5.85 -0.81 -22.84
C ILE A 17 -5.47 -1.76 -21.71
N LEU A 18 -4.18 -2.11 -21.62
CA LEU A 18 -3.64 -3.06 -20.63
C LEU A 18 -3.56 -2.51 -19.20
N CYS A 19 -3.62 -1.20 -18.99
CA CYS A 19 -3.55 -0.61 -17.65
C CYS A 19 -4.83 0.15 -17.25
N GLY A 20 -5.63 0.60 -18.22
CA GLY A 20 -6.83 1.39 -18.00
C GLY A 20 -8.06 0.59 -17.57
N GLU A 21 -8.14 -0.68 -17.94
CA GLU A 21 -9.26 -1.57 -17.56
C GLU A 21 -8.84 -2.66 -16.57
N ASN A 22 -7.53 -2.92 -16.46
CA ASN A 22 -7.02 -4.00 -15.63
C ASN A 22 -6.93 -3.63 -14.14
N GLN A 23 -7.21 -4.63 -13.32
CA GLN A 23 -7.00 -4.59 -11.88
C GLN A 23 -5.64 -5.21 -11.57
N PHE A 24 -4.77 -4.46 -10.90
CA PHE A 24 -3.47 -4.97 -10.46
C PHE A 24 -3.47 -5.22 -8.95
N ALA A 25 -2.96 -6.38 -8.54
CA ALA A 25 -2.80 -6.72 -7.13
C ALA A 25 -1.35 -6.54 -6.68
N ILE A 26 -1.17 -5.75 -5.62
CA ILE A 26 0.11 -5.45 -4.98
C ILE A 26 0.15 -6.19 -3.66
N ASP A 27 0.94 -7.26 -3.62
CA ASP A 27 1.07 -8.12 -2.45
C ASP A 27 2.28 -7.74 -1.58
N THR A 28 2.00 -7.21 -0.39
CA THR A 28 3.01 -6.80 0.60
C THR A 28 3.23 -7.83 1.71
N ARG A 29 2.62 -9.01 1.58
CA ARG A 29 2.65 -10.09 2.59
C ARG A 29 3.91 -10.97 2.56
N GLY A 30 4.84 -10.70 1.65
CA GLY A 30 5.98 -11.57 1.33
C GLY A 30 6.78 -12.03 2.56
N GLN A 31 7.58 -13.08 2.41
CA GLN A 31 8.37 -13.60 3.54
C GLN A 31 9.77 -12.99 3.59
N HIS A 32 10.41 -12.74 2.44
CA HIS A 32 11.75 -12.18 2.40
C HIS A 32 11.75 -10.68 2.80
N PRO A 33 12.69 -10.20 3.63
CA PRO A 33 13.93 -10.86 4.11
C PRO A 33 13.79 -11.72 5.38
N PHE A 34 12.59 -11.96 5.88
CA PHE A 34 12.35 -12.67 7.13
C PHE A 34 12.16 -14.18 6.91
N THR A 35 12.53 -14.95 7.93
CA THR A 35 12.42 -16.43 7.91
C THR A 35 11.25 -16.96 8.74
N HIS A 36 10.68 -16.12 9.60
CA HIS A 36 9.67 -16.48 10.60
C HIS A 36 8.49 -15.49 10.62
N HIS A 37 8.56 -14.42 9.82
CA HIS A 37 7.54 -13.38 9.73
C HIS A 37 7.06 -13.17 8.30
N ARG A 38 5.87 -12.58 8.18
CA ARG A 38 5.30 -12.13 6.93
C ARG A 38 5.39 -10.61 6.86
N GLY A 39 6.15 -10.11 5.89
CA GLY A 39 6.33 -8.71 5.56
C GLY A 39 7.52 -8.53 4.62
N ILE A 40 7.53 -7.43 3.88
CA ILE A 40 8.49 -7.16 2.80
C ILE A 40 9.58 -6.13 3.18
N HIS A 41 9.36 -5.40 4.27
CA HIS A 41 10.21 -4.28 4.70
C HIS A 41 10.67 -4.49 6.14
N GLU A 42 11.97 -4.30 6.40
CA GLU A 42 12.60 -4.30 7.73
C GLU A 42 12.09 -3.13 8.58
N HIS A 43 12.03 -3.28 9.90
CA HIS A 43 11.54 -2.25 10.82
C HIS A 43 12.18 -0.86 10.63
N ASP A 44 13.45 -0.82 10.24
CA ASP A 44 14.27 0.37 10.01
C ASP A 44 14.23 0.85 8.54
N SER A 45 13.42 0.19 7.70
CA SER A 45 13.30 0.52 6.26
C SER A 45 12.74 1.91 6.01
N LEU A 46 12.21 2.60 7.03
CA LEU A 46 11.74 3.98 6.94
C LEU A 46 12.73 4.99 7.55
N ASP A 47 13.68 4.54 8.37
CA ASP A 47 14.58 5.41 9.14
C ASP A 47 15.67 6.01 8.24
N SER A 48 16.26 5.16 7.39
CA SER A 48 17.32 5.58 6.48
C SER A 48 16.78 6.30 5.26
N HIS A 49 17.17 7.57 5.11
CA HIS A 49 16.77 8.44 3.99
C HIS A 49 15.23 8.56 3.86
N GLY A 50 14.52 8.67 4.98
CA GLY A 50 13.05 8.77 5.02
C GLY A 50 12.45 9.84 4.11
N TYR A 51 13.16 10.94 3.88
CA TYR A 51 12.80 12.00 2.92
C TYR A 51 12.66 11.54 1.45
N LEU A 52 13.09 10.32 1.12
CA LEU A 52 12.91 9.68 -0.18
C LEU A 52 11.68 8.76 -0.23
N VAL A 53 11.00 8.55 0.88
CA VAL A 53 9.72 7.82 0.99
C VAL A 53 8.59 8.83 0.86
N PRO A 54 7.75 8.75 -0.20
CA PRO A 54 6.67 9.71 -0.41
C PRO A 54 5.65 9.68 0.73
N GLY A 55 5.36 10.85 1.31
CA GLY A 55 4.34 11.00 2.36
C GLY A 55 4.77 10.55 3.76
N LEU A 56 6.02 10.08 3.92
CA LEU A 56 6.58 9.86 5.25
C LEU A 56 6.85 11.22 5.91
N GLN A 57 6.38 11.42 7.13
CA GLN A 57 6.64 12.65 7.90
C GLN A 57 8.14 12.89 8.09
N ASN A 58 8.52 14.15 8.25
CA ASN A 58 9.87 14.52 8.61
C ASN A 58 10.18 14.05 10.05
N ASN A 59 11.47 13.98 10.42
CA ASN A 59 11.89 13.53 11.75
C ASN A 59 11.35 14.39 12.91
N ASP A 60 10.93 15.62 12.64
CA ASP A 60 10.28 16.54 13.58
C ASP A 60 8.75 16.37 13.64
N GLY A 61 8.20 15.37 12.94
CA GLY A 61 6.76 15.08 12.86
C GLY A 61 6.01 15.96 11.85
N THR A 62 6.68 16.89 11.17
CA THR A 62 6.02 17.78 10.21
C THR A 62 5.68 17.06 8.90
N GLU A 63 4.59 17.47 8.27
CA GLU A 63 4.20 16.98 6.95
C GLU A 63 5.23 17.38 5.87
N THR A 64 5.51 16.46 4.95
CA THR A 64 6.34 16.77 3.78
C THR A 64 5.64 17.73 2.83
N SER A 65 6.36 18.73 2.34
CA SER A 65 5.84 19.63 1.30
C SER A 65 5.54 18.89 0.01
N TYR A 66 4.58 19.40 -0.77
CA TYR A 66 4.24 18.87 -2.11
C TYR A 66 5.48 18.69 -3.01
N ARG A 67 6.43 19.64 -2.95
CA ARG A 67 7.67 19.59 -3.75
C ARG A 67 8.58 18.44 -3.32
N GLN A 68 8.72 18.19 -2.02
CA GLN A 68 9.50 17.06 -1.50
C GLN A 68 8.87 15.74 -1.95
N THR A 69 7.56 15.59 -1.76
CA THR A 69 6.81 14.40 -2.15
C THR A 69 6.89 14.13 -3.65
N SER A 70 6.66 15.16 -4.48
CA SER A 70 6.76 15.05 -5.94
C SER A 70 8.17 14.64 -6.39
N ASN A 71 9.21 15.20 -5.75
CA ASN A 71 10.60 14.82 -6.03
C ASN A 71 10.91 13.38 -5.62
N ALA A 72 10.40 12.92 -4.47
CA ALA A 72 10.55 11.53 -4.01
C ALA A 72 9.89 10.55 -5.00
N VAL A 73 8.65 10.83 -5.42
CA VAL A 73 7.95 10.03 -6.44
C VAL A 73 8.68 10.06 -7.78
N ALA A 74 9.20 11.21 -8.23
CA ALA A 74 9.97 11.28 -9.48
C ALA A 74 11.27 10.46 -9.41
N LYS A 75 11.92 10.39 -8.24
CA LYS A 75 13.10 9.56 -8.01
C LYS A 75 12.78 8.06 -7.99
N MET A 76 11.58 7.66 -7.55
CA MET A 76 11.12 6.26 -7.59
C MET A 76 11.26 5.62 -8.97
N PHE A 77 10.99 6.38 -10.04
CA PHE A 77 11.08 5.91 -11.41
C PHE A 77 12.52 5.82 -11.96
N ARG A 78 13.53 6.30 -11.22
CA ARG A 78 14.94 6.31 -11.67
C ARG A 78 15.67 5.07 -11.13
N TYR A 79 15.98 4.12 -12.02
CA TYR A 79 16.60 2.83 -11.66
C TYR A 79 17.96 2.96 -10.95
N LYS A 80 18.79 3.94 -11.31
CA LYS A 80 20.19 4.05 -10.86
C LYS A 80 20.39 4.85 -9.57
N SER A 81 19.35 5.33 -8.90
CA SER A 81 19.49 6.36 -7.85
C SER A 81 18.60 6.16 -6.61
N MET A 82 18.29 4.91 -6.23
CA MET A 82 17.48 4.65 -5.04
C MET A 82 18.29 4.03 -3.91
N PRO A 83 18.83 4.85 -3.00
CA PRO A 83 19.49 4.36 -1.78
C PRO A 83 18.48 3.89 -0.72
N GLN A 84 17.19 4.22 -0.88
CA GLN A 84 16.16 4.02 0.13
C GLN A 84 15.63 2.56 0.11
N PRO A 85 15.76 1.78 1.22
CA PRO A 85 15.42 0.36 1.24
C PRO A 85 13.96 0.03 0.95
N PHE A 86 13.01 0.79 1.52
CA PHE A 86 11.58 0.62 1.30
C PHE A 86 11.25 0.69 -0.20
N MET A 87 11.59 1.79 -0.88
CA MET A 87 11.27 2.01 -2.30
C MET A 87 11.95 1.02 -3.25
N ARG A 88 13.06 0.40 -2.81
CA ARG A 88 13.75 -0.65 -3.55
C ARG A 88 12.99 -1.98 -3.50
N ARG A 89 12.49 -2.36 -2.32
CA ARG A 89 11.82 -3.65 -2.06
C ARG A 89 10.31 -3.61 -2.31
N ASP A 90 9.71 -2.42 -2.23
CA ASP A 90 8.26 -2.25 -2.28
C ASP A 90 7.70 -2.74 -3.64
N PRO A 91 6.70 -3.65 -3.63
CA PRO A 91 6.10 -4.19 -4.84
C PRO A 91 5.42 -3.13 -5.70
N LEU A 92 4.72 -2.14 -5.10
CA LEU A 92 4.10 -1.06 -5.86
C LEU A 92 5.18 -0.19 -6.50
N ALA A 93 6.17 0.27 -5.72
CA ALA A 93 7.26 1.09 -6.25
C ALA A 93 8.02 0.36 -7.36
N THR A 94 8.26 -0.95 -7.20
CA THR A 94 8.93 -1.79 -8.19
C THR A 94 8.08 -1.97 -9.46
N PHE A 95 6.78 -2.21 -9.30
CA PHE A 95 5.84 -2.31 -10.42
C PHE A 95 5.78 -1.01 -11.22
N LEU A 96 5.53 0.12 -10.55
CA LEU A 96 5.46 1.44 -11.18
C LEU A 96 6.78 1.80 -11.88
N ARG A 97 7.93 1.51 -11.25
CA ARG A 97 9.24 1.72 -11.86
C ARG A 97 9.43 0.91 -13.14
N LYS A 98 8.92 -0.32 -13.21
CA LYS A 98 9.03 -1.19 -14.40
C LYS A 98 8.16 -0.69 -15.56
N ILE A 99 6.93 -0.27 -15.28
CA ILE A 99 6.01 0.21 -16.33
C ILE A 99 6.31 1.65 -16.75
N GLY A 100 6.98 2.42 -15.89
CA GLY A 100 7.33 3.82 -16.12
C GLY A 100 6.17 4.79 -15.87
N PRO A 101 6.48 6.10 -15.76
CA PRO A 101 5.50 7.11 -15.31
C PRO A 101 4.34 7.30 -16.28
N LYS A 102 4.59 7.17 -17.59
CA LYS A 102 3.53 7.27 -18.61
C LYS A 102 2.48 6.18 -18.44
N ASN A 103 2.90 4.92 -18.28
CA ASN A 103 1.96 3.80 -18.16
C ASN A 103 1.28 3.77 -16.79
N ALA A 104 2.02 4.14 -15.73
CA ALA A 104 1.45 4.34 -14.40
C ALA A 104 0.26 5.30 -14.41
N SER A 105 0.32 6.36 -15.23
CA SER A 105 -0.77 7.33 -15.33
C SER A 105 -2.09 6.76 -15.86
N PHE A 106 -2.07 5.62 -16.55
CA PHE A 106 -3.27 4.95 -17.05
C PHE A 106 -3.89 4.00 -16.03
N ILE A 107 -3.24 3.72 -14.91
CA ILE A 107 -3.79 2.81 -13.89
C ILE A 107 -5.05 3.42 -13.29
N THR A 108 -6.15 2.66 -13.40
CA THR A 108 -7.46 3.02 -12.85
C THR A 108 -7.79 2.23 -11.59
N ASN A 109 -7.38 0.96 -11.52
CA ASN A 109 -7.83 0.01 -10.50
C ASN A 109 -6.65 -0.72 -9.85
N LEU A 110 -6.57 -0.66 -8.51
CA LEU A 110 -5.53 -1.33 -7.74
C LEU A 110 -6.09 -2.06 -6.53
N ILE A 111 -5.50 -3.20 -6.20
CA ILE A 111 -5.65 -3.89 -4.92
C ILE A 111 -4.30 -3.79 -4.21
N ILE A 112 -4.29 -3.33 -2.96
CA ILE A 112 -3.14 -3.44 -2.06
C ILE A 112 -3.49 -4.41 -0.95
N GLN A 113 -2.61 -5.36 -0.66
CA GLN A 113 -2.87 -6.38 0.35
C GLN A 113 -1.68 -6.64 1.25
N GLY A 114 -1.94 -6.88 2.54
CA GLY A 114 -0.89 -7.00 3.55
C GLY A 114 -1.40 -7.49 4.90
N PHE A 115 -0.49 -7.57 5.87
CA PHE A 115 -0.77 -7.92 7.26
C PHE A 115 -0.64 -6.70 8.16
N PHE A 116 -1.73 -6.23 8.76
CA PHE A 116 -1.71 -5.06 9.65
C PHE A 116 -0.97 -5.31 10.96
N LYS A 117 -0.98 -6.55 11.43
CA LYS A 117 -0.25 -6.96 12.63
C LYS A 117 0.94 -7.81 12.20
N THR A 118 2.13 -7.47 12.63
CA THR A 118 3.38 -8.18 12.21
C THR A 118 4.28 -8.54 13.38
N ALA A 119 4.00 -8.02 14.57
CA ALA A 119 4.78 -8.28 15.76
C ALA A 119 4.44 -9.62 16.40
N GLU A 120 5.41 -10.13 17.18
CA GLU A 120 5.25 -11.32 18.01
C GLU A 120 5.81 -11.12 19.41
N ASN A 121 5.38 -11.98 20.33
CA ASN A 121 5.83 -11.97 21.73
C ASN A 121 7.20 -12.62 21.95
N ASN A 122 7.84 -13.15 20.90
CA ASN A 122 9.14 -13.77 21.02
C ASN A 122 10.25 -12.70 21.17
N SER A 123 10.84 -12.64 22.36
CA SER A 123 11.92 -11.69 22.67
C SER A 123 13.12 -11.79 21.73
N ARG A 124 13.38 -12.98 21.16
CA ARG A 124 14.49 -13.21 20.21
C ARG A 124 14.35 -12.40 18.92
N TYR A 125 13.13 -12.07 18.53
CA TYR A 125 12.80 -11.47 17.25
C TYR A 125 12.18 -10.07 17.39
N ARG A 126 12.16 -9.52 18.61
CA ARG A 126 11.62 -8.18 18.90
C ARG A 126 12.24 -7.07 18.03
N SER A 127 13.51 -7.22 17.63
CA SER A 127 14.25 -6.31 16.74
C SER A 127 14.26 -6.73 15.27
N ASN A 128 13.72 -7.90 14.91
CA ASN A 128 13.71 -8.42 13.53
C ASN A 128 12.27 -8.59 13.01
N ARG A 129 11.46 -7.54 13.15
CA ARG A 129 10.07 -7.52 12.71
C ARG A 129 9.91 -6.72 11.42
N PRO A 130 8.96 -7.09 10.55
CA PRO A 130 8.59 -6.25 9.43
C PRO A 130 7.75 -5.05 9.87
N ILE A 131 7.85 -3.95 9.13
CA ILE A 131 6.87 -2.86 9.27
C ILE A 131 5.47 -3.40 9.02
N THR A 132 4.50 -2.92 9.77
CA THR A 132 3.10 -3.32 9.60
C THR A 132 2.53 -2.83 8.27
N PHE A 133 1.56 -3.56 7.73
CA PHE A 133 0.80 -3.06 6.59
C PHE A 133 0.12 -1.75 6.94
N ALA A 134 -0.20 -1.44 8.20
CA ALA A 134 -0.76 -0.14 8.61
C ALA A 134 0.03 1.08 8.10
N LYS A 135 1.36 0.99 8.04
CA LYS A 135 2.24 2.08 7.56
C LYS A 135 2.31 2.20 6.04
N ILE A 136 1.84 1.19 5.29
CA ILE A 136 2.06 1.07 3.85
C ILE A 136 0.99 1.78 3.01
N PRO A 137 -0.34 1.60 3.23
CA PRO A 137 -1.39 2.27 2.49
C PRO A 137 -1.26 3.80 2.45
N PRO A 138 -0.90 4.52 3.53
CA PRO A 138 -0.72 5.97 3.44
C PRO A 138 0.43 6.38 2.49
N ILE A 139 1.55 5.66 2.52
CA ILE A 139 2.68 5.85 1.58
C ILE A 139 2.24 5.53 0.15
N HIS A 140 1.58 4.39 -0.04
CA HIS A 140 1.06 3.97 -1.34
C HIS A 140 0.04 4.98 -1.88
N ALA A 141 -0.89 5.47 -1.06
CA ALA A 141 -1.82 6.52 -1.42
C ALA A 141 -1.08 7.77 -1.92
N THR A 142 -0.03 8.19 -1.21
CA THR A 142 0.79 9.31 -1.64
C THR A 142 1.45 9.05 -3.00
N ILE A 143 2.03 7.86 -3.21
CA ILE A 143 2.58 7.47 -4.51
C ILE A 143 1.50 7.54 -5.60
N LEU A 144 0.34 6.93 -5.37
CA LEU A 144 -0.77 6.85 -6.32
C LEU A 144 -1.37 8.22 -6.66
N LYS A 145 -1.41 9.15 -5.69
CA LYS A 145 -1.84 10.54 -5.91
C LYS A 145 -1.01 11.21 -7.00
N HIS A 146 0.29 10.96 -7.02
CA HIS A 146 1.25 11.61 -7.93
C HIS A 146 1.54 10.80 -9.20
N ALA A 147 1.60 9.47 -9.10
CA ALA A 147 1.96 8.59 -10.21
C ALA A 147 0.76 8.11 -11.03
N CYS A 148 -0.41 7.99 -10.42
CA CYS A 148 -1.62 7.42 -11.01
C CYS A 148 -2.80 8.42 -10.88
N PRO A 149 -2.74 9.58 -11.57
CA PRO A 149 -3.76 10.63 -11.45
C PRO A 149 -5.15 10.17 -11.88
N ASN A 150 -5.26 9.18 -12.78
CA ASN A 150 -6.53 8.67 -13.32
C ASN A 150 -7.13 7.50 -12.51
N ARG A 151 -6.58 7.19 -11.32
CA ARG A 151 -7.12 6.11 -10.49
C ARG A 151 -8.59 6.37 -10.14
N LYS A 152 -9.39 5.32 -10.17
CA LYS A 152 -10.82 5.35 -9.84
C LYS A 152 -11.13 4.45 -8.66
N LYS A 153 -10.55 3.24 -8.62
CA LYS A 153 -10.79 2.23 -7.60
C LYS A 153 -9.52 1.84 -6.86
N LEU A 154 -9.60 1.76 -5.53
CA LEU A 154 -8.59 1.19 -4.66
C LEU A 154 -9.25 0.18 -3.74
N ALA A 155 -8.75 -1.04 -3.74
CA ALA A 155 -9.12 -2.05 -2.76
C ALA A 155 -7.98 -2.24 -1.76
N ILE A 156 -8.29 -2.29 -0.47
CA ILE A 156 -7.33 -2.57 0.61
C ILE A 156 -7.76 -3.88 1.26
N TYR A 157 -6.94 -4.90 1.08
CA TYR A 157 -7.23 -6.23 1.61
C TYR A 157 -6.32 -6.58 2.77
N GLN A 158 -6.93 -6.97 3.88
CA GLN A 158 -6.20 -7.46 5.03
C GLN A 158 -6.09 -8.98 4.99
N GLY A 159 -4.88 -9.49 5.15
CA GLY A 159 -4.68 -10.90 5.45
C GLY A 159 -4.97 -11.17 6.93
N TYR A 160 -5.68 -12.25 7.23
CA TYR A 160 -5.89 -12.71 8.59
C TYR A 160 -4.58 -13.17 9.23
N ASN A 161 -4.31 -12.71 10.46
CA ASN A 161 -3.28 -13.27 11.32
C ASN A 161 -3.56 -12.98 12.81
N ASN A 162 -2.88 -13.74 13.68
CA ASN A 162 -2.97 -13.63 15.14
C ASN A 162 -1.74 -12.89 15.72
N SER A 163 -1.12 -12.03 14.91
CA SER A 163 0.04 -11.24 15.32
C SER A 163 -0.38 -10.04 16.16
N LEU A 164 0.60 -9.34 16.75
CA LEU A 164 0.39 -8.10 17.48
C LEU A 164 0.72 -6.87 16.61
N TRP A 165 0.24 -5.71 17.03
CA TRP A 165 0.66 -4.44 16.46
C TRP A 165 2.11 -4.15 16.83
N GLU A 166 2.92 -3.73 15.87
CA GLU A 166 4.35 -3.54 16.11
C GLU A 166 4.66 -2.36 17.04
N ASP A 167 3.80 -1.35 17.03
CA ASP A 167 3.93 -0.10 17.77
C ASP A 167 3.28 -0.16 19.15
N ASP A 168 2.57 -1.25 19.46
CA ASP A 168 1.88 -1.41 20.74
C ASP A 168 1.87 -2.86 21.23
N LEU A 169 3.07 -3.38 21.50
CA LEU A 169 3.25 -4.75 22.01
C LEU A 169 2.59 -5.00 23.37
N GLU A 170 2.48 -3.94 24.17
CA GLU A 170 2.03 -4.00 25.56
C GLU A 170 0.60 -3.46 25.73
N ASN A 171 -0.09 -3.19 24.61
CA ASN A 171 -1.43 -2.61 24.55
C ASN A 171 -1.60 -1.34 25.41
N GLN A 172 -0.55 -0.52 25.47
CA GLN A 172 -0.48 0.70 26.28
C GLN A 172 -1.19 1.87 25.62
N LEU A 173 -1.40 1.85 24.30
CA LEU A 173 -2.11 2.94 23.61
C LEU A 173 -3.61 2.90 23.86
N GLY A 174 -4.16 1.77 24.32
CA GLY A 174 -5.59 1.61 24.60
C GLY A 174 -6.50 1.72 23.37
N LEU A 175 -5.92 1.75 22.17
CA LEU A 175 -6.64 1.81 20.90
C LEU A 175 -7.12 0.42 20.51
N THR A 176 -8.38 0.33 20.11
CA THR A 176 -8.93 -0.90 19.52
C THR A 176 -8.31 -1.15 18.15
N ASP A 177 -8.46 -2.38 17.64
CA ASP A 177 -8.08 -2.68 16.25
C ASP A 177 -8.85 -1.79 15.26
N GLU A 178 -10.15 -1.58 15.51
CA GLU A 178 -11.03 -0.76 14.69
C GLU A 178 -10.56 0.68 14.59
N ASP A 179 -10.18 1.31 15.71
CA ASP A 179 -9.63 2.67 15.73
C ASP A 179 -8.39 2.78 14.85
N ARG A 180 -7.53 1.76 14.87
CA ARG A 180 -6.28 1.75 14.09
C ARG A 180 -6.54 1.57 12.60
N TYR A 181 -7.46 0.70 12.22
CA TYR A 181 -7.84 0.56 10.81
C TYR A 181 -8.50 1.83 10.30
N ASP A 182 -9.39 2.41 11.10
CA ASP A 182 -10.08 3.64 10.75
C ASP A 182 -9.09 4.78 10.50
N GLU A 183 -8.11 4.97 11.38
CA GLU A 183 -7.09 6.02 11.21
C GLU A 183 -6.26 5.81 9.94
N VAL A 184 -5.87 4.57 9.62
CA VAL A 184 -5.13 4.27 8.39
C VAL A 184 -5.98 4.57 7.14
N VAL A 185 -7.25 4.13 7.13
CA VAL A 185 -8.15 4.35 6.00
C VAL A 185 -8.47 5.84 5.86
N ASN A 186 -8.68 6.55 6.96
CA ASN A 186 -8.87 8.00 7.01
C ASN A 186 -7.73 8.74 6.27
N GLN A 187 -6.47 8.41 6.57
CA GLN A 187 -5.31 9.00 5.89
C GLN A 187 -5.30 8.70 4.38
N VAL A 188 -5.65 7.47 3.97
CA VAL A 188 -5.75 7.09 2.55
C VAL A 188 -6.82 7.90 1.82
N VAL A 189 -8.02 8.00 2.40
CA VAL A 189 -9.19 8.68 1.81
C VAL A 189 -8.90 10.17 1.57
N HIS A 190 -8.28 10.82 2.56
CA HIS A 190 -7.89 12.24 2.48
C HIS A 190 -6.74 12.47 1.51
N THR A 191 -5.79 11.54 1.43
CA THR A 191 -4.68 11.61 0.47
C THR A 191 -5.16 11.47 -0.98
N LEU A 192 -6.25 10.72 -1.21
CA LEU A 192 -6.79 10.43 -2.54
C LEU A 192 -8.15 11.10 -2.80
N PRO A 193 -8.21 12.43 -2.96
CA PRO A 193 -9.47 13.12 -3.19
C PRO A 193 -10.17 12.71 -4.49
N GLY A 194 -9.43 12.24 -5.50
CA GLY A 194 -9.96 11.76 -6.78
C GLY A 194 -10.54 10.34 -6.76
N LEU A 195 -10.41 9.59 -5.65
CA LEU A 195 -10.86 8.21 -5.58
C LEU A 195 -12.40 8.15 -5.65
N GLN A 196 -12.92 7.24 -6.48
CA GLN A 196 -14.35 7.06 -6.76
C GLN A 196 -14.93 5.85 -6.03
N VAL A 197 -14.12 4.80 -5.87
CA VAL A 197 -14.51 3.56 -5.19
C VAL A 197 -13.37 3.16 -4.25
N LEU A 198 -13.71 2.93 -2.98
CA LEU A 198 -12.88 2.23 -2.01
C LEU A 198 -13.55 0.89 -1.70
N GLU A 199 -12.75 -0.15 -1.58
CA GLU A 199 -13.20 -1.48 -1.17
C GLU A 199 -12.29 -1.98 -0.05
N LEU A 200 -12.85 -2.24 1.11
CA LEU A 200 -12.18 -2.82 2.27
C LEU A 200 -12.67 -4.25 2.41
N ALA A 201 -11.75 -5.21 2.35
CA ALA A 201 -12.12 -6.61 2.47
C ALA A 201 -11.05 -7.42 3.17
N ASN A 202 -11.42 -8.64 3.55
CA ASN A 202 -10.47 -9.63 4.03
C ASN A 202 -10.01 -10.51 2.87
N TYR A 203 -8.71 -10.73 2.80
CA TYR A 203 -8.16 -11.72 1.89
C TYR A 203 -8.24 -13.09 2.55
N ASP A 204 -9.23 -13.88 2.17
CA ASP A 204 -9.34 -15.25 2.62
C ASP A 204 -8.45 -16.19 1.77
N PHE A 205 -7.54 -16.91 2.44
CA PHE A 205 -6.74 -17.97 1.82
C PHE A 205 -7.51 -19.32 1.81
N THR A 206 -8.61 -19.41 2.56
CA THR A 206 -9.28 -20.67 2.91
C THR A 206 -10.53 -21.00 2.10
N ALA A 207 -10.93 -20.16 1.12
CA ALA A 207 -11.90 -20.56 0.10
C ALA A 207 -11.46 -21.77 -0.78
N GLN A 208 -10.26 -22.33 -0.57
CA GLN A 208 -9.84 -23.64 -1.10
C GLN A 208 -9.80 -24.79 -0.07
N LYS A 209 -10.15 -24.58 1.20
CA LYS A 209 -10.20 -25.63 2.23
C LYS A 209 -11.44 -25.49 3.13
N ASN A 210 -12.54 -26.05 2.64
CA ASN A 210 -13.50 -26.84 3.40
C ASN A 210 -13.92 -26.29 4.79
N ASN A 211 -14.68 -25.20 4.85
CA ASN A 211 -15.89 -25.12 5.70
C ASN A 211 -16.65 -23.80 5.46
N PRO A 212 -17.98 -23.82 5.26
CA PRO A 212 -18.81 -22.63 5.03
C PRO A 212 -19.50 -22.14 6.31
N GLU A 213 -18.91 -22.32 7.49
CA GLU A 213 -19.39 -21.63 8.68
C GLU A 213 -18.81 -20.22 8.65
N GLU A 214 -19.67 -19.30 8.21
CA GLU A 214 -19.54 -17.85 8.15
C GLU A 214 -18.66 -17.25 9.27
N GLU A 215 -17.35 -17.17 9.03
CA GLU A 215 -16.55 -16.11 9.65
C GLU A 215 -16.96 -14.82 8.96
N ASP A 216 -17.70 -14.00 9.69
CA ASP A 216 -18.18 -12.69 9.26
C ASP A 216 -17.01 -11.86 8.68
N LEU A 217 -16.96 -11.80 7.35
CA LEU A 217 -15.91 -11.14 6.58
C LEU A 217 -15.88 -9.62 6.82
N SER A 218 -16.79 -9.07 7.62
CA SER A 218 -16.81 -7.66 8.06
C SER A 218 -15.95 -7.36 9.30
N LEU A 219 -15.51 -8.39 10.04
CA LEU A 219 -15.07 -8.26 11.44
C LEU A 219 -13.84 -7.39 11.76
N PRO A 220 -12.82 -7.18 10.91
CA PRO A 220 -11.72 -6.30 11.28
C PRO A 220 -11.99 -4.84 10.92
N TRP A 221 -12.74 -4.56 9.86
CA TRP A 221 -12.80 -3.20 9.32
C TRP A 221 -13.68 -2.25 10.14
N GLY A 222 -14.66 -2.78 10.88
CA GLY A 222 -15.50 -2.03 11.82
C GLY A 222 -15.93 -0.67 11.27
N ASP A 223 -15.64 0.37 12.05
CA ASP A 223 -15.97 1.75 11.72
C ASP A 223 -15.27 2.30 10.46
N ALA A 224 -14.22 1.67 9.96
CA ALA A 224 -13.52 2.09 8.74
C ALA A 224 -14.39 1.88 7.48
N LEU A 225 -15.37 0.97 7.50
CA LEU A 225 -16.29 0.72 6.38
C LEU A 225 -17.09 1.97 5.99
N ARG A 226 -17.31 2.91 6.92
CA ARG A 226 -17.99 4.19 6.63
C ARG A 226 -17.30 4.98 5.51
N TRP A 227 -15.99 4.82 5.34
CA TRP A 227 -15.22 5.55 4.34
C TRP A 227 -15.57 5.17 2.90
N GLU A 228 -16.05 3.94 2.66
CA GLU A 228 -16.55 3.54 1.34
C GLU A 228 -17.73 4.43 0.93
N SER A 229 -18.68 4.61 1.85
CA SER A 229 -19.85 5.47 1.65
C SER A 229 -19.46 6.95 1.51
N VAL A 230 -18.48 7.42 2.29
CA VAL A 230 -17.96 8.80 2.16
C VAL A 230 -17.39 9.04 0.77
N ILE A 231 -16.63 8.07 0.24
CA ILE A 231 -16.03 8.17 -1.09
C ILE A 231 -17.09 8.16 -2.18
N GLU A 232 -18.07 7.26 -2.09
CA GLU A 232 -19.17 7.19 -3.05
C GLU A 232 -19.97 8.50 -3.08
N ASN A 233 -20.33 9.03 -1.91
CA ASN A 233 -21.05 10.30 -1.80
C ASN A 233 -20.24 11.47 -2.37
N ARG A 234 -18.93 11.53 -2.07
CA ARG A 234 -18.02 12.55 -2.61
C ARG A 234 -17.94 12.51 -4.13
N TYR A 235 -18.04 11.33 -4.74
CA TYR A 235 -18.05 11.18 -6.20
C TYR A 235 -19.39 11.60 -6.80
N ARG A 236 -20.52 11.20 -6.21
CA ARG A 236 -21.87 11.56 -6.69
C ARG A 236 -22.16 13.07 -6.68
N GLN A 237 -21.45 13.84 -5.85
CA GLN A 237 -21.61 15.28 -5.71
C GLN A 237 -20.71 16.12 -6.65
N ARG A 238 -19.89 15.48 -7.50
CA ARG A 238 -19.02 16.16 -8.48
C ARG A 238 -19.65 16.20 -9.85
#